data_AF-A0A3N8Q8D1-F1
#
_entry.id   AF-A0A3N8Q8D1-F1
#
_cell.length_a   1.000
_cell.length_b   1.000
_cell.length_c   1.000
_cell.angle_alpha   90.00
_cell.angle_beta   90.00
_cell.angle_gamma   90.00
#
_symmetry.space_group_name_H-M   'P 1'
#
loop_
_entity.id
_entity.type
_entity.pdbx_description
1 polymer ?
#
loop_
_entity_poly.entity_id
_entity_poly.type
_entity_poly.pdbx_seq_one_letter_code
_entity_poly.pdbx_strand_id
1 'polypeptide(L)'
;MYGFADMVSLTFGAPDVQRTGSNTTLLQTPESLLPGDMLVQANDRAGIGHHVQMVTRVSPSSIAIMQGNSSGVIVRPFTTIMRIFGRNRADPQSASYAGMGVENGHYTLGEDGWDYRNETTGAEVKNFLKQFQLYRWNFTAFNQ
;
A
#
# COMPACT_ATOMS: atom_id res chain seq x y z
N MET A 1 -5.38 -26.62 -10.36
CA MET A 1 -4.30 -26.05 -11.18
C MET A 1 -4.52 -24.55 -11.16
N TYR A 2 -3.58 -23.76 -10.63
CA TYR A 2 -3.70 -22.31 -10.60
C TYR A 2 -3.37 -21.77 -12.00
N GLY A 3 -4.21 -20.89 -12.53
CA GLY A 3 -3.90 -20.14 -13.76
C GLY A 3 -2.86 -19.05 -13.50
N PHE A 4 -2.33 -18.45 -14.57
CA PHE A 4 -1.37 -17.33 -14.46
C PHE A 4 -1.91 -16.19 -13.58
N ALA A 5 -3.18 -15.82 -13.75
CA ALA A 5 -3.83 -14.77 -12.96
C ALA A 5 -3.87 -15.12 -11.46
N ASP A 6 -4.19 -16.36 -11.10
CA ASP A 6 -4.23 -16.80 -9.70
C ASP A 6 -2.83 -16.73 -9.06
N MET A 7 -1.80 -17.14 -9.81
CA MET A 7 -0.42 -17.08 -9.35
C MET A 7 0.05 -15.64 -9.14
N VAL A 8 -0.31 -14.71 -10.03
CA VAL A 8 -0.04 -13.28 -9.85
C VAL A 8 -0.78 -12.76 -8.62
N SER A 9 -2.06 -13.05 -8.44
CA SER A 9 -2.82 -12.63 -7.26
C SER A 9 -2.24 -13.17 -5.94
N LEU A 10 -1.64 -14.36 -5.95
CA LEU A 10 -1.01 -14.97 -4.76
C LEU A 10 0.37 -14.41 -4.43
N THR A 11 1.08 -13.88 -5.44
CA THR A 11 2.51 -13.53 -5.29
C THR A 11 2.79 -12.03 -5.39
N PHE A 12 1.90 -11.28 -6.00
CA PHE A 12 2.02 -9.84 -6.14
C PHE A 12 1.82 -9.14 -4.79
N GLY A 13 2.81 -8.38 -4.36
CA GLY A 13 2.79 -7.65 -3.11
C GLY A 13 3.38 -6.25 -3.22
N ALA A 14 3.42 -5.55 -2.08
CA ALA A 14 3.94 -4.19 -2.00
C ALA A 14 5.34 -3.99 -2.62
N PRO A 15 6.32 -4.91 -2.46
CA PRO A 15 7.63 -4.76 -3.09
C PRO A 15 7.59 -4.76 -4.63
N ASP A 16 6.61 -5.42 -5.26
CA ASP A 16 6.53 -5.51 -6.72
C ASP A 16 6.16 -4.16 -7.36
N VAL A 17 5.48 -3.28 -6.61
CA VAL A 17 5.16 -1.91 -7.03
C VAL A 17 6.41 -1.02 -7.09
N GLN A 18 7.48 -1.36 -6.36
CA GLN A 18 8.72 -0.56 -6.31
C GLN A 18 9.67 -0.80 -7.50
N ARG A 19 9.30 -1.67 -8.46
CA ARG A 19 10.12 -1.99 -9.62
C ARG A 19 10.09 -0.87 -10.67
N THR A 20 10.95 0.13 -10.45
CA THR A 20 11.13 1.26 -11.38
C THR A 20 11.76 0.82 -12.70
N GLY A 21 11.42 1.52 -13.78
CA GLY A 21 11.99 1.26 -15.12
C GLY A 21 11.40 0.05 -15.85
N SER A 22 10.44 -0.65 -15.23
CA SER A 22 9.62 -1.68 -15.88
C SER A 22 8.16 -1.26 -15.83
N ASN A 23 7.56 -1.28 -14.64
CA ASN A 23 6.10 -1.21 -14.47
C ASN A 23 5.66 0.05 -13.74
N THR A 24 6.59 0.71 -13.05
CA THR A 24 6.30 1.93 -12.30
C THR A 24 7.38 2.99 -12.49
N THR A 25 7.00 4.24 -12.21
CA THR A 25 7.89 5.39 -12.13
C THR A 25 7.79 5.98 -10.73
N LEU A 26 8.94 6.22 -10.10
CA LEU A 26 9.01 6.87 -8.78
C LEU A 26 8.66 8.36 -8.93
N LEU A 27 7.68 8.80 -8.14
CA LEU A 27 7.29 10.19 -8.00
C LEU A 27 8.06 10.83 -6.85
N GLN A 28 8.48 12.08 -7.03
CA GLN A 28 9.33 12.78 -6.05
C GLN A 28 8.51 13.55 -5.01
N THR A 29 7.29 13.99 -5.34
CA THR A 29 6.52 14.85 -4.46
C THR A 29 5.01 14.50 -4.46
N PRO A 30 4.30 14.71 -3.34
CA PRO A 30 2.86 14.49 -3.26
C PRO A 30 2.03 15.29 -4.27
N GLU A 31 2.49 16.48 -4.66
CA GLU A 31 1.80 17.36 -5.61
C GLU A 31 1.76 16.78 -7.02
N SER A 32 2.63 15.82 -7.32
CA SER A 32 2.65 15.11 -8.60
C SER A 32 1.66 13.94 -8.68
N LEU A 33 1.00 13.59 -7.57
CA LEU A 33 0.06 12.47 -7.49
C LEU A 33 -1.19 12.73 -8.34
N LEU A 34 -1.65 11.65 -8.97
CA LEU A 34 -2.91 11.57 -9.70
C LEU A 34 -3.73 10.37 -9.19
N PRO A 35 -5.06 10.38 -9.39
CA PRO A 35 -5.87 9.19 -9.18
C PRO A 35 -5.30 7.98 -9.93
N GLY A 36 -5.18 6.86 -9.22
CA GLY A 36 -4.57 5.62 -9.69
C GLY A 36 -3.09 5.45 -9.34
N ASP A 37 -2.41 6.49 -8.85
CA ASP A 37 -1.06 6.35 -8.30
C ASP A 37 -1.07 5.55 -6.99
N MET A 38 0.07 4.93 -6.67
CA MET A 38 0.23 4.01 -5.54
C MET A 38 1.19 4.59 -4.50
N LEU A 39 0.78 4.55 -3.23
CA LEU A 39 1.63 4.88 -2.10
C LEU A 39 2.11 3.59 -1.46
N VAL A 40 3.42 3.39 -1.40
CA VAL A 40 4.04 2.18 -0.85
C VAL A 40 4.72 2.54 0.47
N GLN A 41 4.20 2.02 1.59
CA GLN A 41 4.82 2.22 2.90
C GLN A 41 6.12 1.42 2.95
N ALA A 42 7.24 2.14 3.09
CA ALA A 42 8.57 1.56 2.90
C ALA A 42 9.66 2.26 3.73
N ASN A 43 9.52 3.57 3.99
CA ASN A 43 10.58 4.35 4.64
C ASN A 43 10.71 4.00 6.13
N ASP A 44 9.66 3.43 6.74
CA ASP A 44 9.69 2.82 8.07
C ASP A 44 10.37 1.43 8.11
N ARG A 45 10.73 0.89 6.94
CA ARG A 45 11.31 -0.44 6.78
C ARG A 45 12.46 -0.49 5.77
N ALA A 46 13.45 0.39 5.95
CA ALA A 46 14.68 0.41 5.15
C ALA A 46 14.43 0.45 3.63
N GLY A 47 13.32 1.06 3.21
CA GLY A 47 12.93 1.19 1.81
C GLY A 47 12.23 -0.03 1.22
N ILE A 48 11.88 -1.06 2.01
CA ILE A 48 11.16 -2.25 1.51
C ILE A 48 9.67 -2.08 1.75
N GLY A 49 8.92 -2.02 0.65
CA GLY A 49 7.47 -1.92 0.64
C GLY A 49 6.80 -3.08 1.39
N HIS A 50 5.88 -2.76 2.29
CA HIS A 50 5.14 -3.77 3.04
C HIS A 50 3.64 -3.49 3.14
N HIS A 51 3.21 -2.28 2.76
CA HIS A 51 1.82 -1.89 2.65
C HIS A 51 1.61 -1.00 1.42
N VAL A 52 0.44 -1.06 0.81
CA VAL A 52 0.09 -0.23 -0.36
C VAL A 52 -1.26 0.42 -0.18
N GLN A 53 -1.33 1.68 -0.58
CA GLN A 53 -2.57 2.46 -0.71
C GLN A 53 -2.68 2.98 -2.14
N MET A 54 -3.91 3.13 -2.64
CA MET A 54 -4.17 3.66 -3.98
C MET A 54 -4.81 5.03 -3.88
N VAL A 55 -4.29 6.01 -4.60
CA VAL A 55 -4.87 7.36 -4.71
C VAL A 55 -6.18 7.29 -5.49
N THR A 56 -7.25 7.87 -4.94
CA THR A 56 -8.55 7.97 -5.60
C THR A 56 -8.92 9.40 -5.96
N ARG A 57 -8.41 10.38 -5.22
CA ARG A 57 -8.61 11.81 -5.50
C ARG A 57 -7.46 12.64 -4.96
N VAL A 58 -7.14 13.74 -5.65
CA VAL A 58 -6.13 14.71 -5.20
C VAL A 58 -6.70 16.12 -5.29
N SER A 59 -6.37 16.96 -4.31
CA SER A 59 -6.54 18.41 -4.32
C SER A 59 -5.28 19.06 -3.73
N PRO A 60 -5.14 20.40 -3.79
CA PRO A 60 -3.97 21.08 -3.23
C PRO A 60 -3.72 20.83 -1.73
N SER A 61 -4.76 20.43 -0.97
CA SER A 61 -4.68 20.24 0.48
C SER A 61 -5.12 18.85 0.94
N SER A 62 -5.50 17.95 0.03
CA SER A 62 -5.99 16.62 0.41
C SER A 62 -5.70 15.55 -0.64
N ILE A 63 -5.37 14.34 -0.17
CA ILE A 63 -5.19 13.14 -0.99
C ILE A 63 -6.12 12.06 -0.44
N ALA A 64 -7.15 11.67 -1.18
CA ALA A 64 -8.01 10.55 -0.81
C ALA A 64 -7.40 9.24 -1.30
N ILE A 65 -7.49 8.19 -0.46
CA ILE A 65 -6.95 6.87 -0.75
C ILE A 65 -7.95 5.76 -0.45
N MET A 66 -7.71 4.62 -1.08
CA MET A 66 -8.29 3.32 -0.72
C MET A 66 -7.18 2.35 -0.34
N GLN A 67 -7.43 1.49 0.62
CA GLN A 67 -6.47 0.47 1.04
C GLN A 67 -7.16 -0.81 1.51
N GLY A 68 -6.50 -1.94 1.30
CA GLY A 68 -6.83 -3.15 2.05
C GLY A 68 -6.24 -3.07 3.45
N ASN A 69 -6.91 -3.60 4.45
CA ASN A 69 -6.34 -3.74 5.79
C ASN A 69 -6.48 -5.19 6.25
N SER A 70 -5.63 -5.61 7.18
CA SER A 70 -5.71 -6.94 7.77
C SER A 70 -6.28 -6.86 9.17
N SER A 71 -7.17 -7.78 9.54
CA SER A 71 -7.55 -7.93 10.95
C SER A 71 -6.39 -8.57 11.73
N GLY A 72 -5.90 -7.86 12.76
CA GLY A 72 -4.94 -8.35 13.74
C GLY A 72 -3.49 -7.89 13.56
N VAL A 73 -2.65 -8.26 14.52
CA VAL A 73 -1.24 -7.84 14.61
C VAL A 73 -0.41 -8.47 13.48
N ILE A 74 -0.05 -7.68 12.46
CA ILE A 74 0.93 -8.05 11.41
C ILE A 74 2.25 -7.33 11.67
N VAL A 75 2.86 -7.60 12.83
CA VAL A 75 4.19 -7.10 13.17
C VAL A 75 5.12 -8.26 13.51
N ARG A 76 6.42 -8.09 13.27
CA ARG A 76 7.42 -9.04 13.77
C ARG A 76 7.48 -8.92 15.30
N PRO A 77 7.65 -10.03 16.06
CA PRO A 77 8.01 -11.38 15.60
C PRO A 77 6.83 -12.30 15.27
N PHE A 78 5.58 -11.87 15.48
CA PHE A 78 4.39 -12.73 15.30
C PHE A 78 4.25 -13.29 13.88
N THR A 79 4.49 -12.46 12.85
CA THR A 79 4.44 -12.90 11.45
C THR A 79 5.54 -13.92 11.10
N THR A 80 6.71 -13.81 11.72
CA THR A 80 7.82 -14.76 11.55
C THR A 80 7.47 -16.12 12.16
N ILE A 81 6.92 -16.12 13.38
CA ILE A 81 6.49 -17.35 14.06
C ILE A 81 5.38 -18.05 13.27
N MET A 82 4.38 -17.31 12.80
CA MET A 82 3.30 -17.86 11.98
C MET A 82 3.81 -18.45 10.66
N ARG A 83 4.83 -17.84 10.02
CA ARG A 83 5.48 -18.39 8.82
C ARG A 83 6.20 -19.72 9.11
N ILE A 84 6.85 -19.85 10.28
CA ILE A 84 7.48 -21.10 10.72
C ILE A 84 6.44 -22.21 10.89
N PHE A 85 5.23 -21.87 11.35
CA PHE A 85 4.09 -22.79 11.44
C PHE A 85 3.28 -22.94 10.13
N GLY A 86 3.84 -22.53 8.99
CA GLY A 86 3.22 -22.71 7.67
C GLY A 86 2.02 -21.80 7.37
N ARG A 87 1.76 -20.78 8.21
CA ARG A 87 0.68 -19.80 7.99
C ARG A 87 1.28 -18.52 7.42
N ASN A 88 1.02 -18.24 6.14
CA ASN A 88 1.38 -16.97 5.53
C ASN A 88 0.25 -15.95 5.75
N ARG A 89 0.42 -14.97 6.64
CA ARG A 89 -0.59 -13.92 6.85
C ARG A 89 -0.69 -12.92 5.70
N ALA A 90 0.27 -12.91 4.78
CA ALA A 90 0.20 -12.16 3.52
C ALA A 90 -0.42 -13.00 2.39
N ASP A 91 -0.88 -14.21 2.67
CA ASP A 91 -1.70 -14.99 1.74
C ASP A 91 -3.06 -14.30 1.59
N PRO A 92 -3.49 -13.93 0.39
CA PRO A 92 -4.83 -13.37 0.17
C PRO A 92 -5.96 -14.34 0.56
N GLN A 93 -5.68 -15.65 0.68
CA GLN A 93 -6.60 -16.65 1.21
C GLN A 93 -6.55 -16.78 2.74
N SER A 94 -5.68 -16.03 3.42
CA SER A 94 -5.63 -15.99 4.88
C SER A 94 -6.97 -15.49 5.43
N ALA A 95 -7.49 -16.18 6.44
CA ALA A 95 -8.70 -15.77 7.15
C ALA A 95 -8.62 -14.35 7.73
N SER A 96 -7.41 -13.79 7.92
CA SER A 96 -7.22 -12.40 8.35
C SER A 96 -7.72 -11.35 7.35
N TYR A 97 -7.84 -11.72 6.06
CA TYR A 97 -8.40 -10.90 5.00
C TYR A 97 -9.84 -11.29 4.62
N ALA A 98 -10.31 -12.47 5.03
CA ALA A 98 -11.64 -12.95 4.70
C ALA A 98 -12.72 -12.04 5.33
N GLY A 99 -13.52 -11.38 4.49
CA GLY A 99 -14.57 -10.44 4.91
C GLY A 99 -14.08 -9.02 5.20
N MET A 100 -12.78 -8.74 5.06
CA MET A 100 -12.25 -7.37 5.20
C MET A 100 -12.56 -6.56 3.94
N GLY A 101 -13.33 -5.49 4.11
CA GLY A 101 -13.60 -4.54 3.04
C GLY A 101 -12.39 -3.66 2.72
N VAL A 102 -12.45 -2.99 1.56
CA VAL A 102 -11.54 -1.88 1.27
C VAL A 102 -11.89 -0.72 2.20
N GLU A 103 -10.89 -0.19 2.88
CA GLU A 103 -11.02 0.97 3.76
C GLU A 103 -10.69 2.25 3.02
N ASN A 104 -11.42 3.32 3.35
CA ASN A 104 -11.14 4.65 2.83
C ASN A 104 -10.30 5.43 3.85
N GLY A 105 -9.38 6.23 3.33
CA GLY A 105 -8.63 7.18 4.14
C GLY A 105 -8.35 8.44 3.35
N HIS A 106 -7.82 9.44 4.04
CA HIS A 106 -7.32 10.63 3.38
C HIS A 106 -6.09 11.15 4.11
N TYR A 107 -5.27 11.85 3.33
CA TYR A 107 -4.24 12.72 3.85
C TYR A 107 -4.70 14.17 3.74
N THR A 108 -4.37 14.99 4.74
CA THR A 108 -4.61 16.43 4.75
C THR A 108 -3.28 17.14 5.00
N LEU A 109 -3.03 18.22 4.29
CA LEU A 109 -1.83 19.04 4.49
C LEU A 109 -1.91 19.75 5.84
N GLY A 110 -1.00 19.39 6.76
CA GLY A 110 -0.78 20.04 8.05
C GLY A 110 0.51 20.87 8.07
N GLU A 111 0.91 21.34 9.25
CA GLU A 111 2.09 22.20 9.42
C GLU A 111 3.40 21.48 9.11
N ASP A 112 3.56 20.24 9.59
CA ASP A 112 4.81 19.47 9.46
C ASP A 112 4.83 18.53 8.24
N GLY A 113 3.73 18.46 7.49
CA GLY A 113 3.56 17.53 6.38
C GLY A 113 2.13 17.00 6.28
N TRP A 114 1.98 15.81 5.71
CA TRP A 114 0.67 15.25 5.39
C TRP A 114 0.17 14.30 6.49
N ASP A 115 -0.88 14.72 7.18
CA ASP A 115 -1.54 13.97 8.25
C ASP A 115 -2.51 12.96 7.67
N TYR A 116 -2.56 11.76 8.24
CA TYR A 116 -3.42 10.67 7.79
C TYR A 116 -4.65 10.50 8.68
N ARG A 117 -5.78 10.16 8.07
CA ARG A 117 -6.99 9.68 8.74
C ARG A 117 -7.60 8.49 8.01
N ASN A 118 -7.95 7.46 8.77
CA ASN A 118 -8.76 6.33 8.32
C ASN A 118 -10.24 6.65 8.57
N GLU A 119 -11.06 6.70 7.52
CA GLU A 119 -12.49 7.03 7.66
C GLU A 119 -13.33 5.83 8.12
N THR A 120 -12.80 4.61 7.99
CA THR A 120 -13.46 3.39 8.44
C THR A 120 -13.24 3.15 9.94
N THR A 121 -12.03 3.39 10.45
CA THR A 121 -11.67 3.11 11.84
C THR A 121 -11.56 4.36 12.72
N GLY A 122 -11.48 5.55 12.14
CA GLY A 122 -11.24 6.81 12.85
C GLY A 122 -9.79 7.00 13.31
N ALA A 123 -8.86 6.10 12.94
CA ALA A 123 -7.46 6.22 13.31
C ALA A 123 -6.80 7.42 12.61
N GLU A 124 -6.01 8.19 13.36
CA GLU A 124 -5.30 9.37 12.85
C GLU A 124 -3.80 9.28 13.17
N VAL A 125 -2.95 9.73 12.24
CA VAL A 125 -1.50 9.76 12.42
C VAL A 125 -0.92 11.02 11.78
N LYS A 126 -0.17 11.80 12.58
CA LYS A 126 0.46 13.05 12.12
C LYS A 126 1.65 12.78 11.19
N ASN A 127 1.77 13.59 10.14
CA ASN A 127 2.86 13.57 9.16
C ASN A 127 3.25 12.14 8.71
N PHE A 128 2.24 11.35 8.32
CA PHE A 128 2.39 9.93 8.07
C PHE A 128 2.85 9.64 6.64
N LEU A 129 2.53 10.51 5.68
CA LEU A 129 2.90 10.31 4.28
C LEU A 129 4.41 10.17 4.06
N LYS A 130 5.24 10.75 4.93
CA LYS A 130 6.70 10.60 4.88
C LYS A 130 7.18 9.14 4.96
N GLN A 131 6.34 8.24 5.47
CA GLN A 131 6.65 6.80 5.53
C GLN A 131 6.50 6.11 4.17
N PHE A 132 5.92 6.80 3.19
CA PHE A 132 5.57 6.24 1.89
C PHE A 132 6.53 6.71 0.80
N GLN A 133 6.75 5.81 -0.15
CA GLN A 133 7.30 6.11 -1.46
C GLN A 133 6.16 6.16 -2.47
N LEU A 134 6.24 7.06 -3.43
CA LEU A 134 5.14 7.39 -4.33
C LEU A 134 5.42 6.84 -5.72
N TYR A 135 4.48 6.10 -6.32
CA TYR A 135 4.69 5.44 -7.59
C TYR A 135 3.53 5.66 -8.55
N ARG A 136 3.85 5.93 -9.81
CA ARG A 136 2.89 5.89 -10.92
C ARG A 136 3.02 4.58 -11.67
N TRP A 137 1.90 3.94 -12.00
CA TRP A 137 1.90 2.78 -12.87
C TRP A 137 2.12 3.19 -14.33
N ASN A 138 3.04 2.51 -15.02
CA ASN A 138 3.34 2.71 -16.43
C ASN A 138 2.76 1.55 -17.26
N PHE A 139 1.45 1.59 -17.53
CA PHE A 139 0.78 0.54 -18.31
C PHE A 139 1.31 0.43 -19.73
N THR A 140 1.79 1.54 -20.31
CA THR A 140 2.26 1.60 -21.69
C THR A 140 3.63 0.95 -21.91
N ALA A 141 4.47 0.87 -20.89
CA ALA A 141 5.76 0.18 -20.95
C ALA A 141 5.70 -1.29 -20.47
N PHE A 142 4.61 -1.69 -19.81
CA PHE A 142 4.49 -3.02 -19.20
C PHE A 142 4.58 -4.19 -20.20
N ASN A 143 4.22 -3.98 -21.47
CA ASN A 143 4.20 -5.01 -22.53
C ASN A 143 5.18 -4.72 -23.68
N GLN A 144 6.18 -3.85 -23.48
CA GLN A 144 7.26 -3.63 -24.45
C GLN A 144 8.44 -4.55 -24.13
#